data_AF-A0A0C1TPE6-F1
#
_entry.id   AF-A0A0C1TPE6-F1
#
_cell.length_a   1.000
_cell.length_b   1.000
_cell.length_c   1.000
_cell.angle_alpha   90.00
_cell.angle_beta   90.00
_cell.angle_gamma   90.00
#
_symmetry.space_group_name_H-M   'P 1'
#
loop_
_entity.id
_entity.type
_entity.pdbx_description
1 polymer ?
#
loop_
_entity_poly.entity_id
_entity_poly.type
_entity_poly.pdbx_seq_one_letter_code
_entity_poly.pdbx_strand_id
1 'polypeptide(L)'
;MHMADALISPAIGGALWAATAGTVAWSCRRVRQELDERKVPLMGVLGAFVFAAQMINFTIPGTGSSGHLGGALLLAVLLGPHAAFLTIASVLVVQALFFADGGLLALGCNIFNLGFFPAFIAYPFIYRVIAPPGSDQGRVTMASLAAAVAGLQLGALAVVLQTVASGISALPFTSFVLLMQPIHLAIGVVEGLVTAAVIGFVSRVHPEITGLRGSLPERSTVPGLRRVLVALGVTALLTGGIVSWFASENPDGLEWAISRVTGSDELAAPPDGVHGAAASFQEKIAFLPDYSFSAPAAHDAAGAAASTGSGRLGTSVSGVVGGVLTLGIAFLIGLILRRRASS
;
A
#
# COMPACT_ATOMS: atom_id res chain seq x y z
N MET A 1 2.87 6.28 2.44
CA MET A 1 4.28 6.67 2.30
C MET A 1 5.19 5.50 2.62
N HIS A 2 6.27 5.43 1.85
CA HIS A 2 7.22 4.33 1.86
C HIS A 2 8.54 4.82 2.44
N MET A 3 9.04 4.18 3.48
CA MET A 3 10.33 4.53 4.05
C MET A 3 11.46 4.11 3.10
N ALA A 4 12.38 5.04 2.84
CA ALA A 4 13.65 4.76 2.20
C ALA A 4 14.66 4.14 3.19
N ASP A 5 15.66 3.45 2.66
CA ASP A 5 16.70 2.79 3.47
C ASP A 5 17.53 3.79 4.30
N ALA A 6 17.60 5.05 3.88
CA ALA A 6 18.28 6.11 4.61
C ALA A 6 17.67 6.42 5.99
N LEU A 7 16.40 6.05 6.20
CA LEU A 7 15.66 6.35 7.44
C LEU A 7 15.84 5.30 8.52
N ILE A 8 16.42 4.14 8.19
CA ILE A 8 16.40 2.95 9.04
C ILE A 8 17.80 2.39 9.23
N SER A 9 18.21 2.20 10.49
CA SER A 9 19.46 1.50 10.77
C SER A 9 19.31 -0.01 10.52
N PRO A 10 20.40 -0.75 10.22
CA PRO A 10 20.31 -2.19 9.99
C PRO A 10 19.71 -2.97 11.16
N ALA A 11 19.91 -2.50 12.40
CA ALA A 11 19.34 -3.12 13.59
C ALA A 11 17.81 -2.99 13.63
N ILE A 12 17.28 -1.79 13.39
CA ILE A 12 15.82 -1.55 13.37
C ILE A 12 15.19 -2.23 12.16
N GLY A 13 15.82 -2.12 10.97
CA GLY A 13 15.35 -2.79 9.77
C GLY A 13 15.28 -4.30 9.93
N GLY A 14 16.33 -4.92 10.48
CA GLY A 14 16.35 -6.36 10.78
C GLY A 14 15.27 -6.78 11.79
N ALA A 15 15.04 -5.99 12.84
CA ALA A 15 14.00 -6.26 13.83
C ALA A 15 12.60 -6.23 13.22
N LEU A 16 12.30 -5.21 12.40
CA LEU A 16 10.99 -5.09 11.74
C LEU A 16 10.82 -6.12 10.62
N TRP A 17 11.89 -6.52 9.93
CA TRP A 17 11.87 -7.67 9.03
C TRP A 17 11.49 -8.96 9.76
N ALA A 18 12.07 -9.22 10.93
CA ALA A 18 11.74 -10.39 11.74
C ALA A 18 10.28 -10.36 12.23
N ALA A 19 9.81 -9.20 12.72
CA ALA A 19 8.42 -9.01 13.14
C ALA A 19 7.44 -9.23 11.98
N THR A 20 7.71 -8.61 10.83
CA THR A 20 6.92 -8.77 9.61
C THR A 20 6.91 -10.21 9.12
N ALA A 21 8.06 -10.88 9.08
CA ALA A 21 8.15 -12.29 8.68
C ALA A 21 7.34 -13.20 9.62
N GLY A 22 7.38 -12.93 10.93
CA GLY A 22 6.53 -13.61 11.92
C GLY A 22 5.03 -13.41 11.64
N THR A 23 4.60 -12.17 11.39
CA THR A 23 3.20 -11.85 11.06
C THR A 23 2.79 -12.46 9.72
N VAL A 24 3.66 -12.50 8.71
CA VAL A 24 3.42 -13.18 7.42
C VAL A 24 3.24 -14.68 7.64
N ALA A 25 4.12 -15.33 8.39
CA ALA A 25 4.03 -16.75 8.71
C ALA A 25 2.73 -17.09 9.46
N TRP A 26 2.37 -16.26 10.45
CA TRP A 26 1.11 -16.39 11.18
C TRP A 26 -0.11 -16.19 10.27
N SER A 27 -0.09 -15.17 9.41
CA SER A 27 -1.16 -14.89 8.45
C SER A 27 -1.32 -16.03 7.45
N CYS A 28 -0.22 -16.60 6.96
CA CYS A 28 -0.25 -17.77 6.08
C CYS A 28 -0.92 -18.97 6.75
N ARG A 29 -0.64 -19.23 8.03
CA ARG A 29 -1.28 -20.31 8.79
C ARG A 29 -2.79 -20.08 8.94
N ARG A 30 -3.20 -18.85 9.26
CA ARG A 30 -4.62 -18.49 9.42
C ARG A 30 -5.39 -18.52 8.10
N VAL A 31 -4.82 -17.97 7.04
CA VAL A 31 -5.43 -18.00 5.71
C VAL A 31 -5.62 -19.43 5.22
N ARG A 32 -4.69 -20.36 5.49
CA ARG A 32 -4.87 -21.79 5.18
C ARG A 32 -6.08 -22.42 5.85
N GLN A 33 -6.38 -22.05 7.09
CA GLN A 33 -7.50 -22.59 7.85
C GLN A 33 -8.86 -22.02 7.40
N GLU A 34 -8.85 -20.83 6.77
CA GLU A 34 -10.05 -20.07 6.41
C GLU A 34 -10.22 -19.93 4.89
N LEU A 35 -9.43 -20.64 4.09
CA LEU A 35 -9.34 -20.44 2.64
C LEU A 35 -10.54 -21.05 1.93
N ASP A 36 -11.34 -20.19 1.29
CA ASP A 36 -12.39 -20.58 0.35
C ASP A 36 -11.89 -20.39 -1.10
N GLU A 37 -12.50 -21.10 -2.06
CA GLU A 37 -12.18 -21.07 -3.49
C GLU A 37 -12.18 -19.65 -4.08
N ARG A 38 -12.97 -18.75 -3.50
CA ARG A 38 -13.16 -17.37 -3.96
C ARG A 38 -12.10 -16.39 -3.45
N LYS A 39 -11.43 -16.70 -2.33
CA LYS A 39 -10.49 -15.76 -1.69
C LYS A 39 -9.22 -15.54 -2.52
N VAL A 40 -8.69 -16.60 -3.16
CA VAL A 40 -7.44 -16.52 -3.94
C VAL A 40 -7.53 -15.55 -5.12
N PRO A 41 -8.56 -15.64 -6.01
CA PRO A 41 -8.75 -14.65 -7.07
C PRO A 41 -8.96 -13.22 -6.54
N LEU A 42 -9.70 -13.07 -5.44
CA LEU A 42 -9.97 -11.76 -4.84
C LEU A 42 -8.69 -11.11 -4.31
N MET A 43 -7.80 -11.87 -3.66
CA MET A 43 -6.48 -11.36 -3.22
C MET A 43 -5.69 -10.79 -4.40
N GLY A 44 -5.64 -11.50 -5.52
CA GLY A 44 -4.94 -11.05 -6.73
C GLY A 44 -5.50 -9.74 -7.28
N VAL A 45 -6.81 -9.71 -7.55
CA VAL A 45 -7.44 -8.55 -8.19
C VAL A 45 -7.51 -7.32 -7.27
N LEU A 46 -7.81 -7.51 -5.98
CA LEU A 46 -7.79 -6.41 -5.01
C LEU A 46 -6.37 -5.91 -4.76
N GLY A 47 -5.36 -6.79 -4.77
CA GLY A 47 -3.95 -6.40 -4.72
C GLY A 47 -3.58 -5.50 -5.90
N ALA A 48 -3.94 -5.90 -7.13
CA ALA A 48 -3.71 -5.08 -8.33
C ALA A 48 -4.42 -3.73 -8.26
N PHE A 49 -5.66 -3.71 -7.77
CA PHE A 49 -6.41 -2.47 -7.57
C PHE A 49 -5.73 -1.56 -6.55
N VAL A 50 -5.29 -2.10 -5.41
CA VAL A 50 -4.59 -1.31 -4.37
C VAL A 50 -3.25 -0.80 -4.87
N PHE A 51 -2.47 -1.61 -5.60
CA PHE A 51 -1.25 -1.16 -6.26
C PHE A 51 -1.52 0.03 -7.19
N ALA A 52 -2.50 -0.09 -8.09
CA ALA A 52 -2.86 0.98 -9.02
C ALA A 52 -3.36 2.25 -8.30
N ALA A 53 -4.12 2.07 -7.22
CA ALA A 53 -4.61 3.18 -6.40
C ALA A 53 -3.49 3.88 -5.61
N GLN A 54 -2.46 3.15 -5.19
CA GLN A 54 -1.28 3.67 -4.50
C GLN A 54 -0.41 4.56 -5.40
N MET A 55 -0.41 4.33 -6.70
CA MET A 55 0.30 5.19 -7.66
C MET A 55 -0.34 6.58 -7.82
N ILE A 56 -1.53 6.81 -7.28
CA ILE A 56 -2.22 8.10 -7.42
C ILE A 56 -1.95 8.93 -6.17
N ASN A 57 -0.93 9.78 -6.26
CA ASN A 57 -0.75 10.87 -5.31
C ASN A 57 -1.82 11.93 -5.53
N PHE A 58 -2.46 12.39 -4.47
CA PHE A 58 -3.37 13.52 -4.47
C PHE A 58 -2.78 14.65 -3.63
N THR A 59 -2.89 15.88 -4.13
CA THR A 59 -2.39 17.07 -3.44
C THR A 59 -3.17 17.30 -2.14
N ILE A 60 -2.46 17.63 -1.06
CA ILE A 60 -3.06 18.11 0.18
C ILE A 60 -3.15 19.64 0.09
N PRO A 61 -4.36 20.23 0.01
CA PRO A 61 -4.50 21.67 -0.21
C PRO A 61 -3.81 22.51 0.88
N GLY A 62 -3.07 23.53 0.46
CA GLY A 62 -2.45 24.51 1.36
C GLY A 62 -1.15 24.08 2.04
N THR A 63 -0.64 22.86 1.80
CA THR A 63 0.61 22.38 2.45
C THR A 63 1.80 22.31 1.48
N GLY A 64 1.52 22.14 0.18
CA GLY A 64 2.53 21.83 -0.83
C GLY A 64 3.00 20.37 -0.79
N SER A 65 2.29 19.51 -0.05
CA SER A 65 2.52 18.06 0.02
C SER A 65 1.49 17.31 -0.82
N SER A 66 1.74 16.04 -1.08
CA SER A 66 0.77 15.06 -1.56
C SER A 66 0.70 13.85 -0.64
N GLY A 67 -0.21 12.93 -0.95
CA GLY A 67 -0.20 11.59 -0.38
C GLY A 67 -1.00 10.63 -1.24
N HIS A 68 -0.87 9.36 -0.97
CA HIS A 68 -1.61 8.30 -1.66
C HIS A 68 -2.39 7.45 -0.67
N LEU A 69 -3.28 6.61 -1.20
CA LEU A 69 -4.06 5.66 -0.40
C LEU A 69 -3.16 4.55 0.16
N GLY A 70 -3.38 4.12 1.40
CA GLY A 70 -2.73 2.94 1.98
C GLY A 70 -3.41 1.63 1.54
N GLY A 71 -4.74 1.59 1.49
CA GLY A 71 -5.54 0.50 0.90
C GLY A 71 -5.64 -0.78 1.75
N ALA A 72 -4.81 -0.95 2.78
CA ALA A 72 -4.85 -2.13 3.64
C ALA A 72 -6.14 -2.25 4.48
N LEU A 73 -6.77 -1.12 4.86
CA LEU A 73 -8.07 -1.16 5.53
C LEU A 73 -9.15 -1.72 4.60
N LEU A 74 -9.22 -1.24 3.35
CA LEU A 74 -10.14 -1.75 2.34
C LEU A 74 -9.94 -3.26 2.13
N LEU A 75 -8.68 -3.69 2.01
CA LEU A 75 -8.35 -5.11 1.92
C LEU A 75 -8.83 -5.88 3.16
N ALA A 76 -8.62 -5.35 4.37
CA ALA A 76 -9.02 -6.01 5.61
C ALA A 76 -10.54 -6.16 5.72
N VAL A 77 -11.27 -5.14 5.27
CA VAL A 77 -12.74 -5.19 5.20
C VAL A 77 -13.22 -6.22 4.19
N LEU A 78 -12.56 -6.41 3.04
CA LEU A 78 -13.05 -7.32 1.98
C LEU A 78 -12.52 -8.76 2.09
N LEU A 79 -11.30 -8.94 2.57
CA LEU A 79 -10.59 -10.22 2.60
C LEU A 79 -10.45 -10.81 4.01
N GLY A 80 -10.68 -9.99 5.04
CA GLY A 80 -10.25 -10.29 6.40
C GLY A 80 -8.77 -9.95 6.65
N PRO A 81 -8.35 -9.86 7.92
CA PRO A 81 -7.11 -9.20 8.30
C PRO A 81 -5.85 -9.94 7.81
N HIS A 82 -5.85 -11.27 7.88
CA HIS A 82 -4.68 -12.07 7.48
C HIS A 82 -4.46 -12.07 5.95
N ALA A 83 -5.52 -12.24 5.16
CA ALA A 83 -5.43 -12.20 3.70
C ALA A 83 -5.11 -10.79 3.20
N ALA A 84 -5.64 -9.76 3.86
CA ALA A 84 -5.30 -8.37 3.60
C ALA A 84 -3.82 -8.09 3.85
N PHE A 85 -3.27 -8.54 4.99
CA PHE A 85 -1.86 -8.37 5.33
C PHE A 85 -0.94 -9.03 4.29
N LEU A 86 -1.25 -10.25 3.85
CA LEU A 86 -0.48 -10.92 2.79
C LEU A 86 -0.60 -10.19 1.44
N THR A 87 -1.77 -9.64 1.14
CA THR A 87 -2.03 -8.93 -0.12
C THR A 87 -1.26 -7.62 -0.15
N ILE A 88 -1.35 -6.77 0.89
CA ILE A 88 -0.57 -5.53 0.97
C ILE A 88 0.93 -5.80 1.05
N ALA A 89 1.38 -6.84 1.75
CA ALA A 89 2.79 -7.22 1.73
C ALA A 89 3.27 -7.56 0.30
N SER A 90 2.44 -8.22 -0.51
CA SER A 90 2.75 -8.52 -1.91
C SER A 90 2.84 -7.24 -2.75
N VAL A 91 1.96 -6.27 -2.52
CA VAL A 91 1.99 -4.96 -3.18
C VAL A 91 3.31 -4.24 -2.88
N LEU A 92 3.68 -4.13 -1.60
CA LEU A 92 4.89 -3.41 -1.18
C LEU A 92 6.19 -4.11 -1.62
N VAL A 93 6.20 -5.44 -1.69
CA VAL A 93 7.33 -6.20 -2.26
C VAL A 93 7.50 -5.89 -3.74
N VAL A 94 6.41 -5.81 -4.51
CA VAL A 94 6.46 -5.43 -5.93
C VAL A 94 6.99 -4.00 -6.08
N GLN A 95 6.47 -3.06 -5.30
CA GLN A 95 6.90 -1.65 -5.31
C GLN A 95 8.41 -1.52 -5.01
N ALA A 96 8.87 -2.12 -3.92
CA ALA A 96 10.28 -2.01 -3.53
C ALA A 96 11.22 -2.72 -4.54
N LEU A 97 10.87 -3.90 -5.05
CA LEU A 97 11.77 -4.65 -5.95
C LEU A 97 11.82 -4.09 -7.37
N PHE A 98 10.67 -3.71 -7.93
CA PHE A 98 10.56 -3.43 -9.36
C PHE A 98 10.47 -1.94 -9.68
N PHE A 99 10.00 -1.14 -8.73
CA PHE A 99 9.76 0.29 -8.88
C PHE A 99 10.65 1.16 -7.99
N ALA A 100 11.51 0.55 -7.17
CA ALA A 100 12.34 1.25 -6.18
C ALA A 100 11.56 2.17 -5.22
N ASP A 101 10.24 1.99 -5.10
CA ASP A 101 9.39 2.79 -4.22
C ASP A 101 9.42 2.19 -2.80
N GLY A 102 10.26 2.82 -1.97
CA GLY A 102 10.65 2.34 -0.65
C GLY A 102 11.90 1.45 -0.70
N GLY A 103 12.67 1.47 0.39
CA GLY A 103 13.93 0.74 0.48
C GLY A 103 13.78 -0.73 0.88
N LEU A 104 14.76 -1.57 0.54
CA LEU A 104 14.74 -3.01 0.85
C LEU A 104 15.09 -3.31 2.31
N LEU A 105 16.00 -2.53 2.92
CA LEU A 105 16.24 -2.61 4.35
C LEU A 105 15.00 -2.15 5.13
N ALA A 106 14.32 -1.12 4.64
CA ALA A 106 13.11 -0.55 5.23
C ALA A 106 11.82 -1.32 4.88
N LEU A 107 11.84 -2.28 3.96
CA LEU A 107 10.65 -3.01 3.50
C LEU A 107 9.92 -3.72 4.64
N GLY A 108 10.65 -4.28 5.61
CA GLY A 108 10.05 -4.83 6.84
C GLY A 108 9.23 -3.80 7.61
N CYS A 109 9.73 -2.57 7.72
CA CYS A 109 9.03 -1.43 8.34
C CYS A 109 7.81 -1.03 7.53
N ASN A 110 7.94 -0.92 6.19
CA ASN A 110 6.85 -0.53 5.30
C ASN A 110 5.68 -1.50 5.36
N ILE A 111 5.94 -2.82 5.31
CA ILE A 111 4.91 -3.85 5.44
C ILE A 111 4.24 -3.80 6.82
N PHE A 112 5.03 -3.57 7.87
CA PHE A 112 4.46 -3.45 9.21
C PHE A 112 3.56 -2.22 9.31
N ASN A 113 4.04 -1.05 8.92
CA ASN A 113 3.32 0.22 9.10
C ASN A 113 2.05 0.28 8.24
N LEU A 114 2.15 -0.10 6.96
CA LEU A 114 1.03 -0.03 6.02
C LEU A 114 0.11 -1.25 6.10
N GLY A 115 0.62 -2.40 6.56
CA GLY A 115 -0.17 -3.63 6.65
C GLY A 115 -0.71 -3.92 8.05
N PHE A 116 0.15 -3.89 9.07
CA PHE A 116 -0.21 -4.37 10.41
C PHE A 116 -1.24 -3.48 11.08
N PHE A 117 -1.01 -2.16 11.13
CA PHE A 117 -1.94 -1.26 11.82
C PHE A 117 -3.33 -1.25 11.19
N PRO A 118 -3.50 -1.13 9.86
CA PRO A 118 -4.85 -1.15 9.28
C PRO A 118 -5.53 -2.52 9.44
N ALA A 119 -4.80 -3.62 9.20
CA ALA A 119 -5.39 -4.96 9.19
C ALA A 119 -5.68 -5.52 10.58
N PHE A 120 -4.76 -5.35 11.54
CA PHE A 120 -4.84 -5.99 12.85
C PHE A 120 -5.21 -5.05 14.00
N ILE A 121 -5.13 -3.73 13.79
CA ILE A 121 -5.53 -2.75 14.80
C ILE A 121 -6.82 -2.03 14.37
N ALA A 122 -6.76 -1.23 13.31
CA ALA A 122 -7.86 -0.38 12.91
C ALA A 122 -9.10 -1.18 12.48
N TYR A 123 -8.92 -2.24 11.69
CA TYR A 123 -10.04 -3.05 11.24
C TYR A 123 -10.80 -3.74 12.40
N PRO A 124 -10.17 -4.59 13.24
CA PRO A 124 -10.91 -5.32 14.27
C PRO A 124 -11.38 -4.45 15.44
N PHE A 125 -10.62 -3.44 15.85
CA PHE A 125 -10.92 -2.66 17.07
C PHE A 125 -11.66 -1.35 16.81
N ILE A 126 -11.66 -0.83 15.57
CA ILE A 126 -12.35 0.42 15.24
C ILE A 126 -13.44 0.14 14.21
N TYR A 127 -13.07 -0.33 13.02
CA TYR A 127 -14.04 -0.52 11.94
C TYR A 127 -15.15 -1.49 12.35
N ARG A 128 -14.81 -2.68 12.84
CA ARG A 128 -15.80 -3.71 13.21
C ARG A 128 -16.64 -3.34 14.42
N VAL A 129 -16.14 -2.48 15.30
CA VAL A 129 -16.86 -2.00 16.47
C VAL A 129 -17.91 -0.97 16.05
N ILE A 130 -17.55 -0.06 15.14
CA ILE A 130 -18.44 1.00 14.66
C ILE A 130 -19.45 0.50 13.62
N ALA A 131 -18.99 -0.33 12.68
CA ALA A 131 -19.80 -0.93 11.62
C ALA A 131 -19.79 -2.47 11.73
N PRO A 132 -20.50 -3.05 12.72
CA PRO A 132 -20.72 -4.49 12.76
C PRO A 132 -21.50 -4.96 11.52
N PRO A 133 -21.51 -6.27 11.21
CA PRO A 133 -22.21 -6.82 10.05
C PRO A 133 -23.68 -6.37 9.99
N GLY A 134 -24.14 -5.93 8.81
CA GLY A 134 -25.50 -5.43 8.60
C GLY A 134 -25.68 -3.93 8.88
N SER A 135 -24.61 -3.19 9.17
CA SER A 135 -24.65 -1.75 9.33
C SER A 135 -25.03 -1.01 8.04
N ASP A 136 -25.72 0.12 8.18
CA ASP A 136 -26.05 1.02 7.07
C ASP A 136 -24.81 1.77 6.53
N GLN A 137 -24.98 2.44 5.39
CA GLN A 137 -23.90 3.18 4.72
C GLN A 137 -23.33 4.32 5.58
N GLY A 138 -24.13 4.96 6.44
CA GLY A 138 -23.67 6.03 7.32
C GLY A 138 -22.68 5.49 8.36
N ARG A 139 -23.03 4.36 9.00
CA ARG A 139 -22.12 3.65 9.90
C ARG A 139 -20.87 3.13 9.22
N VAL A 140 -20.99 2.56 8.02
CA VAL A 140 -19.83 2.13 7.20
C VAL A 140 -18.89 3.32 6.91
N THR A 141 -19.46 4.48 6.60
CA THR A 141 -18.69 5.70 6.32
C THR A 141 -17.96 6.18 7.57
N MET A 142 -18.66 6.26 8.71
CA MET A 142 -18.07 6.63 10.00
C MET A 142 -16.97 5.66 10.43
N ALA A 143 -17.20 4.35 10.28
CA ALA A 143 -16.22 3.31 10.59
C ALA A 143 -14.98 3.40 9.70
N SER A 144 -15.16 3.60 8.39
CA SER A 144 -14.07 3.73 7.42
C SER A 144 -13.22 4.95 7.71
N LEU A 145 -13.84 6.10 8.00
CA LEU A 145 -13.15 7.34 8.39
C LEU A 145 -12.33 7.14 9.66
N ALA A 146 -12.97 6.67 10.75
CA ALA A 146 -12.29 6.50 12.02
C ALA A 146 -11.13 5.49 11.95
N ALA A 147 -11.35 4.35 11.26
CA ALA A 147 -10.33 3.32 11.12
C ALA A 147 -9.20 3.73 10.17
N ALA A 148 -9.49 4.41 9.06
CA ALA A 148 -8.44 4.87 8.13
C ALA A 148 -7.54 5.92 8.79
N VAL A 149 -8.15 6.92 9.45
CA VAL A 149 -7.41 7.93 10.22
C VAL A 149 -6.55 7.26 11.29
N ALA A 150 -7.12 6.39 12.13
CA ALA A 150 -6.34 5.74 13.18
C ALA A 150 -5.21 4.86 12.61
N GLY A 151 -5.47 4.11 11.54
CA GLY A 151 -4.48 3.27 10.87
C GLY A 151 -3.31 4.09 10.33
N LEU A 152 -3.58 5.19 9.62
CA LEU A 152 -2.52 6.04 9.08
C LEU A 152 -1.79 6.84 10.16
N GLN A 153 -2.47 7.33 11.19
CA GLN A 153 -1.79 8.02 12.30
C GLN A 153 -0.83 7.07 13.04
N LEU A 154 -1.25 5.81 13.28
CA LEU A 154 -0.38 4.80 13.87
C LEU A 154 0.79 4.44 12.95
N GLY A 155 0.55 4.27 11.65
CA GLY A 155 1.59 4.02 10.66
C GLY A 155 2.62 5.16 10.59
N ALA A 156 2.15 6.40 10.47
CA ALA A 156 3.02 7.59 10.43
C ALA A 156 3.78 7.79 11.75
N LEU A 157 3.15 7.53 12.90
CA LEU A 157 3.84 7.57 14.19
C LEU A 157 4.92 6.49 14.28
N ALA A 158 4.64 5.27 13.78
CA ALA A 158 5.62 4.20 13.74
C ALA A 158 6.82 4.55 12.87
N VAL A 159 6.62 5.21 11.73
CA VAL A 159 7.73 5.75 10.90
C VAL A 159 8.61 6.70 11.71
N VAL A 160 8.02 7.65 12.44
CA VAL A 160 8.77 8.58 13.29
C VAL A 160 9.56 7.82 14.36
N LEU A 161 8.90 6.89 15.07
CA LEU A 161 9.54 6.12 16.15
C LEU A 161 10.66 5.21 15.62
N GLN A 162 10.49 4.56 14.48
CA GLN A 162 11.50 3.72 13.84
C GLN A 162 12.71 4.54 13.39
N THR A 163 12.47 5.74 12.85
CA THR A 163 13.53 6.67 12.42
C THR A 163 14.33 7.19 13.61
N VAL A 164 13.65 7.59 14.69
CA VAL A 164 14.29 8.06 15.93
C VAL A 164 15.05 6.93 16.61
N ALA A 165 14.47 5.73 16.69
CA ALA A 165 15.14 4.55 17.23
C ALA A 165 16.35 4.11 16.38
N SER A 166 16.36 4.47 15.09
CA SER A 166 17.50 4.25 14.19
C SER A 166 18.64 5.25 14.41
N GLY A 167 18.45 6.28 15.24
CA GLY A 167 19.48 7.28 15.57
C GLY A 167 19.70 8.33 14.48
N ILE A 168 18.73 8.51 13.56
CA ILE A 168 18.82 9.51 12.48
C ILE A 168 18.64 10.92 13.07
N SER A 169 19.75 11.55 13.45
CA SER A 169 19.76 12.84 14.14
C SER A 169 19.22 14.01 13.32
N ALA A 170 19.25 13.89 11.99
CA ALA A 170 18.68 14.87 11.06
C ALA A 170 17.14 14.99 11.18
N LEU A 171 16.46 13.99 11.77
CA LEU A 171 15.01 13.96 11.93
C LEU A 171 14.64 13.83 13.42
N PRO A 172 14.78 14.92 14.21
CA PRO A 172 14.43 14.88 15.62
C PRO A 172 12.94 14.63 15.82
N PHE A 173 12.60 13.86 16.86
CA PHE A 173 11.25 13.38 17.15
C PHE A 173 10.18 14.47 17.05
N THR A 174 10.35 15.59 17.76
CA THR A 174 9.33 16.64 17.87
C THR A 174 9.02 17.29 16.53
N SER A 175 10.04 17.69 15.76
CA SER A 175 9.81 18.31 14.45
C SER A 175 9.18 17.32 13.49
N PHE A 176 9.68 16.08 13.48
CA PHE A 176 9.23 15.07 12.53
C PHE A 176 7.78 14.64 12.82
N VAL A 177 7.41 14.40 14.09
CA VAL A 177 6.02 14.03 14.44
C VAL A 177 5.02 15.15 14.14
N LEU A 178 5.41 16.42 14.36
CA LEU A 178 4.55 17.58 14.10
C LEU A 178 4.27 17.80 12.62
N LEU A 179 5.15 17.37 11.74
CA LEU A 179 4.97 17.47 10.29
C LEU A 179 4.24 16.24 9.73
N MET A 180 4.52 15.06 10.27
CA MET A 180 4.00 13.80 9.77
C MET A 180 2.53 13.58 10.12
N GLN A 181 2.14 13.81 11.38
CA GLN A 181 0.79 13.50 11.85
C GLN A 181 -0.31 14.34 11.18
N PRO A 182 -0.16 15.66 10.93
CA PRO A 182 -1.23 16.44 10.29
C PRO A 182 -1.47 16.05 8.83
N ILE A 183 -0.41 15.76 8.08
CA ILE A 183 -0.54 15.32 6.68
C ILE A 183 -1.24 13.95 6.62
N HIS A 184 -0.85 13.02 7.49
CA HIS A 184 -1.44 11.68 7.52
C HIS A 184 -2.87 11.66 8.07
N LEU A 185 -3.24 12.63 8.89
CA LEU A 185 -4.63 12.87 9.25
C LEU A 185 -5.46 13.23 8.02
N ALA A 186 -4.98 14.16 7.18
CA ALA A 186 -5.67 14.56 5.95
C ALA A 186 -5.77 13.40 4.95
N ILE A 187 -4.68 12.65 4.74
CA ILE A 187 -4.66 11.45 3.90
C ILE A 187 -5.65 10.41 4.45
N GLY A 188 -5.69 10.20 5.77
CA GLY A 188 -6.57 9.24 6.42
C GLY A 188 -8.06 9.56 6.25
N VAL A 189 -8.42 10.84 6.22
CA VAL A 189 -9.78 11.28 5.91
C VAL A 189 -10.14 10.93 4.46
N VAL A 190 -9.26 11.23 3.51
CA VAL A 190 -9.48 10.90 2.09
C VAL A 190 -9.58 9.39 1.90
N GLU A 191 -8.67 8.61 2.51
CA GLU A 191 -8.70 7.15 2.45
C GLU A 191 -9.97 6.57 3.07
N GLY A 192 -10.45 7.12 4.18
CA GLY A 192 -11.69 6.70 4.80
C GLY A 192 -12.91 6.92 3.90
N LEU A 193 -12.98 8.07 3.21
CA LEU A 193 -14.05 8.36 2.25
C LEU A 193 -14.00 7.43 1.04
N VAL A 194 -12.82 7.23 0.46
CA VAL A 194 -12.63 6.31 -0.67
C VAL A 194 -12.99 4.88 -0.26
N THR A 195 -12.51 4.44 0.90
CA THR A 195 -12.82 3.11 1.45
C THR A 195 -14.33 2.93 1.63
N ALA A 196 -15.02 3.90 2.22
CA ALA A 196 -16.47 3.87 2.39
C ALA A 196 -17.23 3.81 1.05
N ALA A 197 -16.79 4.57 0.05
CA ALA A 197 -17.38 4.59 -1.28
C ALA A 197 -17.22 3.25 -1.99
N VAL A 198 -16.02 2.65 -1.95
CA VAL A 198 -15.75 1.34 -2.54
C VAL A 198 -16.55 0.25 -1.82
N ILE A 199 -16.56 0.23 -0.49
CA ILE A 199 -17.36 -0.75 0.28
C ILE A 199 -18.85 -0.61 -0.04
N GLY A 200 -19.35 0.63 -0.13
CA GLY A 200 -20.74 0.91 -0.49
C GLY A 200 -21.09 0.44 -1.90
N PHE A 201 -20.22 0.70 -2.87
CA PHE A 201 -20.38 0.21 -4.24
C PHE A 201 -20.38 -1.32 -4.29
N VAL A 202 -19.39 -1.97 -3.68
CA VAL A 202 -19.30 -3.45 -3.65
C VAL A 202 -20.53 -4.04 -2.95
N SER A 203 -21.02 -3.43 -1.87
CA SER A 203 -22.21 -3.92 -1.17
C SER A 203 -23.49 -3.84 -1.99
N ARG A 204 -23.63 -2.84 -2.87
CA ARG A 204 -24.80 -2.68 -3.75
C ARG A 204 -24.74 -3.59 -4.97
N VAL A 205 -23.56 -3.70 -5.58
CA VAL A 205 -23.40 -4.46 -6.83
C VAL A 205 -23.21 -5.95 -6.55
N HIS A 206 -22.54 -6.29 -5.44
CA HIS A 206 -22.16 -7.66 -5.06
C HIS A 206 -22.26 -7.88 -3.54
N PRO A 207 -23.47 -7.86 -2.96
CA PRO A 207 -23.70 -8.03 -1.51
C PRO A 207 -23.14 -9.34 -0.94
N GLU A 208 -22.93 -10.34 -1.80
CA GLU A 208 -22.28 -11.62 -1.48
C GLU A 208 -20.80 -11.51 -1.08
N ILE A 209 -20.11 -10.40 -1.39
CA ILE A 209 -18.71 -10.15 -1.01
C ILE A 209 -18.60 -9.41 0.31
N THR A 210 -19.51 -8.48 0.60
CA THR A 210 -19.49 -7.67 1.84
C THR A 210 -20.30 -8.29 2.98
N GLY A 211 -21.12 -9.30 2.69
CA GLY A 211 -21.83 -10.13 3.65
C GLY A 211 -20.93 -11.10 4.43
N LEU A 212 -19.78 -10.63 4.94
CA LEU A 212 -18.74 -11.38 5.64
C LEU A 212 -19.26 -12.00 6.96
N ARG A 213 -20.04 -13.08 6.81
CA ARG A 213 -19.96 -14.26 7.65
C ARG A 213 -18.62 -14.95 7.38
N GLY A 214 -18.04 -15.56 8.40
CA GLY A 214 -16.88 -16.46 8.33
C GLY A 214 -17.11 -17.75 7.52
N SER A 215 -18.00 -17.71 6.53
CA SER A 215 -18.27 -18.74 5.53
C SER A 215 -19.03 -18.01 4.42
N LEU A 216 -18.42 -17.87 3.25
CA LEU A 216 -19.13 -17.37 2.07
C LEU A 216 -20.35 -18.28 1.84
N PRO A 217 -21.54 -17.74 1.57
CA PRO A 217 -22.68 -18.59 1.25
C PRO A 217 -22.33 -19.50 0.07
N GLU A 218 -22.58 -20.81 0.21
CA GLU A 218 -22.49 -21.81 -0.87
C GLU A 218 -23.22 -21.35 -2.15
N ARG A 219 -24.17 -20.41 -2.02
CA ARG A 219 -25.07 -19.94 -3.07
C ARG A 219 -24.69 -18.64 -3.79
N SER A 220 -23.45 -18.15 -3.67
CA SER A 220 -23.01 -17.12 -4.63
C SER A 220 -22.72 -17.83 -5.97
N THR A 221 -23.49 -17.48 -6.99
CA THR A 221 -23.31 -18.08 -8.31
C THR A 221 -21.96 -17.61 -8.88
N VAL A 222 -21.16 -18.53 -9.43
CA VAL A 222 -19.87 -18.28 -10.12
C VAL A 222 -19.89 -17.06 -11.08
N PRO A 223 -21.00 -16.73 -11.77
CA PRO A 223 -21.10 -15.51 -12.58
C PRO A 223 -20.96 -14.18 -11.81
N GLY A 224 -21.41 -14.11 -10.55
CA GLY A 224 -21.36 -12.89 -9.73
C GLY A 224 -19.92 -12.50 -9.38
N LEU A 225 -19.14 -13.44 -8.87
CA LEU A 225 -17.72 -13.24 -8.56
C LEU A 225 -16.91 -12.86 -9.80
N ARG A 226 -17.13 -13.53 -10.94
CA ARG A 226 -16.43 -13.22 -12.19
C ARG A 226 -16.67 -11.76 -12.61
N ARG A 227 -17.89 -11.24 -12.49
CA ARG A 227 -18.19 -9.84 -12.80
C ARG A 227 -17.46 -8.89 -11.88
N VAL A 228 -17.36 -9.19 -10.58
CA VAL A 228 -16.59 -8.38 -9.62
C VAL A 228 -15.12 -8.35 -10.02
N LEU A 229 -14.54 -9.51 -10.27
CA LEU A 229 -13.13 -9.64 -10.62
C LEU A 229 -12.82 -8.89 -11.91
N VAL A 230 -13.72 -8.96 -12.91
CA VAL A 230 -13.60 -8.17 -14.14
C VAL A 230 -13.75 -6.68 -13.85
N ALA A 231 -14.75 -6.26 -13.08
CA ALA A 231 -14.97 -4.85 -12.76
C ALA A 231 -13.79 -4.23 -12.00
N LEU A 232 -13.30 -4.91 -10.96
CA LEU A 232 -12.13 -4.47 -10.20
C LEU A 232 -10.85 -4.52 -11.04
N GLY A 233 -10.68 -5.55 -11.89
CA GLY A 233 -9.52 -5.65 -12.79
C GLY A 233 -9.52 -4.54 -13.84
N VAL A 234 -10.67 -4.25 -14.46
CA VAL A 234 -10.82 -3.12 -15.38
C VAL A 234 -10.59 -1.80 -14.66
N THR A 235 -11.13 -1.64 -13.44
CA THR A 235 -10.90 -0.44 -12.64
C THR A 235 -9.41 -0.27 -12.32
N ALA A 236 -8.72 -1.34 -11.91
CA ALA A 236 -7.27 -1.30 -11.67
C ALA A 236 -6.49 -0.86 -12.92
N LEU A 237 -6.85 -1.41 -14.10
CA LEU A 237 -6.22 -1.03 -15.37
C LEU A 237 -6.49 0.44 -15.75
N LEU A 238 -7.73 0.91 -15.59
CA LEU A 238 -8.07 2.31 -15.86
C LEU A 238 -7.38 3.27 -14.86
N THR A 239 -7.35 2.89 -13.59
CA THR A 239 -6.71 3.65 -12.52
C THR A 239 -5.20 3.76 -12.77
N GLY A 240 -4.51 2.64 -12.97
CA GLY A 240 -3.05 2.62 -13.20
C GLY A 240 -2.64 3.12 -14.59
N GLY A 241 -3.51 2.97 -15.60
CA GLY A 241 -3.20 3.34 -16.98
C GLY A 241 -3.57 4.78 -17.35
N ILE A 242 -4.65 5.33 -16.80
CA ILE A 242 -5.20 6.64 -17.20
C ILE A 242 -5.27 7.60 -16.01
N VAL A 243 -5.84 7.18 -14.88
CA VAL A 243 -6.05 8.08 -13.74
C VAL A 243 -4.72 8.49 -13.09
N SER A 244 -3.72 7.61 -13.13
CA SER A 244 -2.34 7.90 -12.69
C SER A 244 -1.70 9.11 -13.36
N TRP A 245 -2.16 9.53 -14.55
CA TRP A 245 -1.66 10.75 -15.21
C TRP A 245 -2.01 12.04 -14.49
N PHE A 246 -3.00 11.99 -13.60
CA PHE A 246 -3.45 13.10 -12.79
C PHE A 246 -2.88 13.03 -11.36
N ALA A 247 -1.94 12.12 -11.11
CA ALA A 247 -1.22 12.07 -9.85
C ALA A 247 -0.44 13.38 -9.63
N SER A 248 -0.47 13.86 -8.40
CA SER A 248 0.25 15.04 -7.94
C SER A 248 1.75 14.81 -7.99
N GLU A 249 2.49 15.77 -8.54
CA GLU A 249 3.96 15.79 -8.57
C GLU A 249 4.59 16.33 -7.27
N ASN A 250 3.78 16.90 -6.36
CA ASN A 250 4.27 17.34 -5.05
C ASN A 250 4.84 16.17 -4.22
N PRO A 251 5.86 16.42 -3.37
CA PRO A 251 6.45 15.38 -2.52
C PRO A 251 5.40 14.76 -1.60
N ASP A 252 5.54 13.46 -1.36
CA ASP A 252 4.62 12.74 -0.49
C ASP A 252 4.71 13.24 0.97
N GLY A 253 3.81 12.80 1.84
CA GLY A 253 3.78 13.28 3.23
C GLY A 253 5.07 13.01 4.03
N LEU A 254 5.83 11.97 3.69
CA LEU A 254 7.12 11.65 4.30
C LEU A 254 8.22 12.55 3.75
N GLU A 255 8.37 12.61 2.43
CA GLU A 255 9.35 13.43 1.72
C GLU A 255 9.16 14.91 2.04
N TRP A 256 7.90 15.37 2.08
CA TRP A 256 7.56 16.72 2.49
C TRP A 256 7.95 16.98 3.95
N ALA A 257 7.75 16.02 4.85
CA ALA A 257 8.18 16.18 6.23
C ALA A 257 9.72 16.20 6.35
N ILE A 258 10.43 15.39 5.57
CA ILE A 258 11.90 15.37 5.52
C ILE A 258 12.41 16.71 5.02
N SER A 259 11.97 17.17 3.84
CA SER A 259 12.38 18.47 3.26
C SER A 259 12.12 19.65 4.17
N ARG A 260 11.02 19.64 4.93
CA ARG A 260 10.72 20.69 5.92
C ARG A 260 11.65 20.70 7.13
N VAL A 261 12.25 19.57 7.47
CA VAL A 261 13.20 19.46 8.59
C VAL A 261 14.64 19.66 8.13
N THR A 262 15.02 19.07 7.00
CA THR A 262 16.42 18.98 6.56
C THR A 262 16.78 19.98 5.47
N GLY A 263 15.79 20.54 4.75
CA GLY A 263 16.00 21.36 3.56
C GLY A 263 16.34 20.56 2.30
N SER A 264 16.28 19.22 2.35
CA SER A 264 16.51 18.31 1.23
C SER A 264 15.35 17.34 1.07
N ASP A 265 14.96 17.03 -0.17
CA ASP A 265 13.81 16.13 -0.42
C ASP A 265 14.06 14.71 0.08
N GLU A 266 15.33 14.29 0.11
CA GLU A 266 15.75 12.98 0.61
C GLU A 266 16.95 13.08 1.55
N LEU A 267 17.16 12.00 2.30
CA LEU A 267 18.37 11.76 3.08
C LEU A 267 19.26 10.77 2.33
N ALA A 268 20.56 11.07 2.24
CA ALA A 268 21.52 10.15 1.67
C ALA A 268 21.74 8.95 2.61
N ALA A 269 21.51 7.73 2.10
CA ALA A 269 21.89 6.52 2.81
C ALA A 269 23.43 6.36 2.79
N PRO A 270 24.03 5.75 3.83
CA PRO A 270 25.43 5.36 3.78
C PRO A 270 25.71 4.45 2.56
N PRO A 271 26.76 4.72 1.76
CA PRO A 271 27.02 3.95 0.53
C PRO A 271 27.56 2.55 0.82
N ASP A 272 28.02 2.29 2.04
CA ASP A 272 28.70 1.06 2.43
C ASP A 272 27.81 0.15 3.30
N GLY A 273 28.26 -1.10 3.46
CA GLY A 273 27.62 -2.08 4.34
C GLY A 273 26.24 -2.53 3.85
N VAL A 274 25.30 -2.68 4.79
CA VAL A 274 23.96 -3.22 4.49
C VAL A 274 23.16 -2.28 3.59
N HIS A 275 23.30 -0.96 3.78
CA HIS A 275 22.64 0.05 2.94
C HIS A 275 23.13 -0.04 1.49
N GLY A 276 24.45 -0.03 1.28
CA GLY A 276 25.05 -0.18 -0.06
C GLY A 276 24.67 -1.48 -0.75
N ALA A 277 24.67 -2.60 -0.01
CA ALA A 277 24.30 -3.90 -0.54
C ALA A 277 22.81 -3.96 -0.95
N ALA A 278 21.92 -3.38 -0.12
CA ALA A 278 20.50 -3.28 -0.42
C ALA A 278 20.24 -2.42 -1.66
N ALA A 279 20.84 -1.23 -1.72
CA ALA A 279 20.73 -0.33 -2.87
C ALA A 279 21.26 -0.97 -4.16
N SER A 280 22.45 -1.58 -4.13
CA SER A 280 23.05 -2.27 -5.28
C SER A 280 22.22 -3.45 -5.78
N PHE A 281 21.51 -4.13 -4.88
CA PHE A 281 20.60 -5.22 -5.25
C PHE A 281 19.30 -4.68 -5.83
N GLN A 282 18.74 -3.64 -5.22
CA GLN A 282 17.52 -2.97 -5.69
C GLN A 282 17.71 -2.40 -7.10
N GLU A 283 18.82 -1.70 -7.36
CA GLU A 283 19.15 -1.11 -8.67
C GLU A 283 19.22 -2.16 -9.79
N LYS A 284 19.65 -3.39 -9.48
CA LYS A 284 19.72 -4.49 -10.47
C LYS A 284 18.36 -5.09 -10.82
N ILE A 285 17.36 -4.94 -9.95
CA ILE A 285 16.04 -5.57 -10.10
C ILE A 285 14.99 -4.54 -10.53
N ALA A 286 15.13 -3.29 -10.07
CA ALA A 286 14.22 -2.21 -10.42
C ALA A 286 14.35 -1.87 -11.90
N PHE A 287 13.30 -2.16 -12.66
CA PHE A 287 13.28 -1.91 -14.10
C PHE A 287 12.46 -0.65 -14.47
N LEU A 288 11.67 -0.10 -13.53
CA LEU A 288 10.95 1.17 -13.65
C LEU A 288 11.05 1.95 -12.33
N PRO A 289 12.26 2.38 -11.92
CA PRO A 289 12.42 3.18 -10.70
C PRO A 289 11.54 4.45 -10.75
N ASP A 290 10.91 4.75 -9.62
CA ASP A 290 9.98 5.87 -9.44
C ASP A 290 8.84 5.88 -10.48
N TYR A 291 8.44 4.68 -10.91
CA TYR A 291 7.39 4.45 -11.89
C TYR A 291 7.64 5.08 -13.27
N SER A 292 8.90 5.39 -13.57
CA SER A 292 9.31 6.03 -14.81
C SER A 292 10.31 5.17 -15.59
N PHE A 293 10.45 5.43 -16.89
CA PHE A 293 11.54 4.84 -17.66
C PHE A 293 12.86 5.49 -17.24
N SER A 294 13.87 4.67 -16.95
CA SER A 294 15.23 5.16 -16.71
C SER A 294 15.67 6.04 -17.87
N ALA A 295 15.88 7.34 -17.62
CA ALA A 295 16.26 8.28 -18.66
C ALA A 295 17.66 7.93 -19.20
N PRO A 296 17.85 7.78 -20.52
CA PRO A 296 19.19 7.87 -21.09
C PRO A 296 19.71 9.28 -20.82
N ALA A 297 20.97 9.41 -20.39
CA ALA A 297 21.62 10.71 -20.27
C ALA A 297 21.58 11.45 -21.61
N ALA A 298 20.69 12.43 -21.76
CA ALA A 298 20.58 13.23 -22.97
C ALA A 298 20.38 14.71 -22.62
N HIS A 299 21.47 15.46 -22.81
CA HIS A 299 21.44 16.89 -23.07
C HIS A 299 20.51 17.15 -24.27
N ASP A 300 19.45 17.95 -24.10
CA ASP A 300 19.04 19.04 -25.00
C ASP A 300 17.64 19.60 -24.69
N ALA A 301 17.51 20.92 -24.83
CA ALA A 301 16.36 21.74 -24.43
C ALA A 301 15.07 21.57 -25.27
N ALA A 302 15.06 20.68 -26.26
CA ALA A 302 13.85 20.31 -27.02
C ALA A 302 12.98 19.25 -26.27
N GLY A 303 13.45 18.75 -25.13
CA GLY A 303 12.88 17.60 -24.42
C GLY A 303 11.63 17.84 -23.58
N ALA A 304 11.20 19.08 -23.29
CA ALA A 304 10.14 19.32 -22.28
C ALA A 304 8.72 18.83 -22.66
N ALA A 305 8.38 18.81 -23.96
CA ALA A 305 7.11 18.25 -24.44
C ALA A 305 7.17 16.73 -24.66
N ALA A 306 8.37 16.21 -24.94
CA ALA A 306 8.61 14.76 -25.04
C ALA A 306 8.76 14.09 -23.67
N SER A 307 9.29 14.80 -22.67
CA SER A 307 9.50 14.32 -21.29
C SER A 307 8.19 14.12 -20.53
N THR A 308 7.19 14.98 -20.79
CA THR A 308 5.84 14.82 -20.24
C THR A 308 5.10 13.64 -20.87
N GLY A 309 5.33 13.37 -22.16
CA GLY A 309 4.81 12.19 -22.85
C GLY A 309 5.47 10.88 -22.37
N SER A 310 6.80 10.85 -22.22
CA SER A 310 7.53 9.69 -21.70
C SER A 310 7.21 9.43 -20.23
N GLY A 311 7.01 10.48 -19.42
CA GLY A 311 6.62 10.37 -18.01
C GLY A 311 5.24 9.73 -17.85
N ARG A 312 4.24 10.19 -18.61
CA ARG A 312 2.88 9.62 -18.59
C ARG A 312 2.83 8.18 -19.13
N LEU A 313 3.60 7.88 -20.17
CA LEU A 313 3.71 6.51 -20.67
C LEU A 313 4.39 5.60 -19.64
N GLY A 314 5.44 6.10 -18.96
CA GLY A 314 6.11 5.40 -17.86
C GLY A 314 5.12 5.05 -16.75
N THR A 315 4.34 6.03 -16.27
CA THR A 315 3.35 5.79 -15.20
C THR A 315 2.24 4.84 -15.64
N SER A 316 1.75 4.91 -16.89
CA SER A 316 0.79 3.92 -17.41
C SER A 316 1.35 2.50 -17.44
N VAL A 317 2.57 2.34 -17.98
CA VAL A 317 3.23 1.03 -18.08
C VAL A 317 3.48 0.47 -16.69
N SER A 318 3.96 1.30 -15.77
CA SER A 318 4.19 0.95 -14.38
C SER A 318 2.90 0.50 -13.68
N GLY A 319 1.79 1.23 -13.87
CA GLY A 319 0.49 0.87 -13.31
C GLY A 319 -0.02 -0.48 -13.81
N VAL A 320 0.10 -0.74 -15.11
CA VAL A 320 -0.34 -2.02 -15.70
C VAL A 320 0.58 -3.17 -15.28
N VAL A 321 1.89 -3.01 -15.43
CA VAL A 321 2.88 -4.05 -15.14
C VAL A 321 2.88 -4.39 -13.65
N GLY A 322 2.94 -3.38 -12.80
CA GLY A 322 2.92 -3.57 -11.35
C GLY A 322 1.61 -4.19 -10.87
N GLY A 323 0.47 -3.74 -11.40
CA GLY A 323 -0.83 -4.37 -11.12
C GLY A 323 -0.87 -5.85 -11.50
N VAL A 324 -0.33 -6.22 -12.67
CA VAL A 324 -0.23 -7.63 -13.11
C VAL A 324 0.71 -8.45 -12.23
N LEU A 325 1.87 -7.90 -11.87
CA LEU A 325 2.83 -8.56 -10.97
C LEU A 325 2.23 -8.81 -9.59
N THR A 326 1.58 -7.79 -9.01
CA THR A 326 0.90 -7.91 -7.72
C THR A 326 -0.23 -8.94 -7.78
N LEU A 327 -1.04 -8.94 -8.85
CA LEU A 327 -2.07 -9.95 -9.07
C LEU A 327 -1.45 -11.34 -9.05
N GLY A 328 -0.39 -11.54 -9.84
CA GLY A 328 0.31 -12.82 -9.97
C GLY A 328 0.86 -13.33 -8.63
N ILE A 329 1.55 -12.47 -7.88
CA ILE A 329 2.17 -12.83 -6.58
C ILE A 329 1.10 -13.14 -5.53
N ALA A 330 0.10 -12.26 -5.34
CA ALA A 330 -0.95 -12.48 -4.35
C ALA A 330 -1.80 -13.72 -4.69
N PHE A 331 -2.08 -13.95 -5.98
CA PHE A 331 -2.75 -15.16 -6.45
C PHE A 331 -1.90 -16.42 -6.22
N LEU A 332 -0.61 -16.38 -6.52
CA LEU A 332 0.31 -17.51 -6.32
C LEU A 332 0.41 -17.88 -4.84
N ILE A 333 0.54 -16.89 -3.95
CA ILE A 333 0.53 -17.11 -2.50
C ILE A 333 -0.76 -17.82 -2.10
N GLY A 334 -1.92 -17.30 -2.50
CA GLY A 334 -3.20 -17.93 -2.21
C GLY A 334 -3.29 -19.37 -2.74
N LEU A 335 -2.78 -19.63 -3.95
CA LEU A 335 -2.78 -20.96 -4.57
C LEU A 335 -1.85 -21.95 -3.85
N ILE A 336 -0.67 -21.52 -3.44
CA ILE A 336 0.28 -22.33 -2.64
C ILE A 336 -0.35 -22.67 -1.28
N LEU A 337 -0.95 -21.68 -0.61
CA LEU A 337 -1.60 -21.89 0.68
C LEU A 337 -2.77 -22.89 0.55
N ARG A 338 -3.58 -22.77 -0.51
CA ARG A 338 -4.67 -23.71 -0.79
C ARG A 338 -4.17 -25.14 -0.99
N ARG A 339 -3.16 -25.34 -1.85
CA ARG A 339 -2.61 -26.69 -2.14
C ARG A 339 -2.12 -27.38 -0.86
N ARG A 340 -1.50 -26.64 0.06
CA ARG A 340 -1.02 -27.18 1.34
C ARG A 340 -2.09 -27.35 2.41
N ALA A 341 -3.30 -26.81 2.21
CA ALA A 341 -4.44 -27.07 3.10
C ALA A 341 -5.20 -28.34 2.69
N SER A 342 -5.11 -28.74 1.43
CA SER A 342 -5.66 -29.99 0.88
C SER A 342 -4.73 -31.21 0.99
N SER A 343 -3.55 -31.06 1.58
CA SER A 343 -2.55 -32.12 1.83
C SER A 343 -2.41 -32.36 3.32
#